data_AF-A0A831UZN4-F1
#
_entry.id   AF-A0A831UZN4-F1
#
_cell.length_a   1.000
_cell.length_b   1.000
_cell.length_c   1.000
_cell.angle_alpha   90.00
_cell.angle_beta   90.00
_cell.angle_gamma   90.00
#
_symmetry.space_group_name_H-M   'P 1'
#
loop_
_entity.id
_entity.type
_entity.pdbx_description
1 polymer ?
#
loop_
_entity_poly.entity_id
_entity_poly.type
_entity_poly.pdbx_seq_one_letter_code
_entity_poly.pdbx_strand_id
1 'polypeptide(L)'
;MARAPASRVRAVARRLACCWLIKALGTTGVMGLFFVAYFRLLDRPGVHAILMPETAVDRWVSFQPAFVYLYASLWLYVSLVPALMPDRRSLVRYGIAIGLVCVAGLAVFYGFPTRIERDPGLWANQPQFAWLSAVDGSGNAFPSLHVASAVFSAYWL
;
A
#
# COMPACT_ATOMS: atom_id res chain seq x y z
N MET A 1 35.85 -19.19 -10.98
CA MET A 1 35.98 -19.19 -9.50
C MET A 1 34.95 -18.25 -8.89
N ALA A 2 33.88 -18.80 -8.31
CA ALA A 2 32.76 -18.02 -7.74
C ALA A 2 33.03 -17.63 -6.27
N ARG A 3 33.61 -16.45 -6.03
CA ARG A 3 33.36 -15.65 -4.81
C ARG A 3 32.18 -14.74 -5.16
N ALA A 4 31.02 -14.66 -4.48
CA ALA A 4 30.69 -14.96 -3.11
C ALA A 4 29.15 -14.87 -2.86
N PRO A 5 28.56 -15.80 -2.07
CA PRO A 5 27.27 -15.57 -1.41
C PRO A 5 27.42 -14.74 -0.12
N ALA A 6 28.54 -14.91 0.60
CA ALA A 6 28.80 -14.22 1.87
C ALA A 6 28.94 -12.69 1.72
N SER A 7 29.37 -12.17 0.57
CA SER A 7 29.47 -10.71 0.35
C SER A 7 28.11 -10.04 0.14
N ARG A 8 27.18 -10.71 -0.54
CA ARG A 8 25.81 -10.21 -0.77
C ARG A 8 25.01 -10.20 0.52
N VAL A 9 25.08 -11.28 1.31
CA VAL A 9 24.42 -11.35 2.63
C VAL A 9 24.93 -10.25 3.56
N ARG A 10 26.26 -10.04 3.62
CA ARG A 10 26.84 -8.94 4.41
C ARG A 10 26.40 -7.56 3.91
N ALA A 11 26.27 -7.36 2.60
CA ALA A 11 25.79 -6.09 2.04
C ALA A 11 24.33 -5.81 2.42
N VAL A 12 23.45 -6.82 2.36
CA VAL A 12 22.05 -6.71 2.78
C VAL A 12 21.97 -6.43 4.29
N ALA A 13 22.68 -7.21 5.11
CA ALA A 13 22.72 -7.00 6.56
C ALA A 13 23.19 -5.59 6.94
N ARG A 14 24.23 -5.08 6.25
CA ARG A 14 24.71 -3.70 6.44
C ARG A 14 23.65 -2.66 6.07
N ARG A 15 22.91 -2.86 4.97
CA ARG A 15 21.83 -1.96 4.56
C ARG A 15 20.70 -1.95 5.59
N LEU A 16 20.30 -3.12 6.09
CA LEU A 16 19.27 -3.24 7.12
C LEU A 16 19.69 -2.57 8.44
N ALA A 17 20.94 -2.75 8.87
CA ALA A 17 21.47 -2.13 10.09
C ALA A 17 21.67 -0.60 9.95
N CYS A 18 22.02 -0.13 8.75
CA CYS A 18 22.27 1.29 8.48
C CYS A 18 20.98 2.10 8.63
N CYS A 19 21.00 3.09 9.53
CA CYS A 19 19.90 4.02 9.76
C CYS A 19 18.57 3.33 10.09
N TRP A 20 18.61 2.12 10.68
CA TRP A 20 17.43 1.30 10.94
C TRP A 20 16.33 2.05 11.71
N LEU A 21 16.72 2.85 12.72
CA LEU A 21 15.77 3.63 13.52
C LEU A 21 15.09 4.73 12.69
N ILE A 22 15.87 5.43 11.86
CA ILE A 22 15.33 6.47 10.94
C ILE A 22 14.38 5.81 9.93
N LYS A 23 14.74 4.64 9.41
CA LYS A 23 13.91 3.88 8.48
C LYS A 23 12.61 3.42 9.14
N ALA A 24 12.68 2.87 10.35
CA ALA A 24 11.52 2.40 11.10
C ALA A 24 10.58 3.57 11.42
N LEU A 25 11.09 4.60 12.10
CA LEU A 25 10.29 5.77 12.48
C LEU A 25 9.78 6.55 11.27
N GLY A 26 10.60 6.71 10.24
CA GLY A 26 10.22 7.40 9.01
C GLY A 26 9.14 6.66 8.24
N THR A 27 9.27 5.34 8.07
CA THR A 27 8.25 4.53 7.40
C THR A 27 6.94 4.54 8.18
N THR A 28 7.00 4.32 9.50
CA THR A 28 5.82 4.38 10.38
C THR A 28 5.16 5.75 10.35
N GLY A 29 5.93 6.83 10.44
CA GLY A 29 5.41 8.20 10.43
C GLY A 29 4.74 8.56 9.10
N VAL A 30 5.37 8.23 7.97
CA VAL A 30 4.82 8.50 6.63
C VAL A 30 3.57 7.67 6.39
N MET A 31 3.58 6.37 6.71
CA MET A 31 2.40 5.52 6.60
C MET A 31 1.27 6.03 7.50
N GLY A 32 1.56 6.35 8.76
CA GLY A 32 0.57 6.88 9.69
C GLY A 32 -0.07 8.17 9.19
N LEU A 33 0.74 9.12 8.72
CA LEU A 33 0.25 10.36 8.13
C LEU A 33 -0.62 10.09 6.89
N PHE A 34 -0.19 9.18 6.02
CA PHE A 34 -0.96 8.77 4.85
C PHE A 34 -2.33 8.19 5.25
N PHE A 35 -2.40 7.26 6.20
CA PHE A 35 -3.66 6.68 6.64
C PHE A 35 -4.58 7.72 7.28
N VAL A 36 -4.04 8.63 8.10
CA VAL A 36 -4.83 9.74 8.64
C VAL A 36 -5.42 10.58 7.52
N ALA A 37 -4.62 10.98 6.53
CA ALA A 37 -5.11 11.76 5.39
C ALA A 37 -6.15 10.99 4.56
N TYR A 38 -5.87 9.71 4.28
CA TYR A 38 -6.73 8.81 3.54
C TYR A 38 -8.10 8.64 4.21
N PHE A 39 -8.14 8.27 5.50
CA PHE A 39 -9.39 8.07 6.21
C PHE A 39 -10.19 9.37 6.36
N ARG A 40 -9.53 10.51 6.57
CA ARG A 40 -10.20 11.82 6.57
C ARG A 40 -10.90 12.12 5.24
N LEU A 41 -10.29 11.72 4.13
CA LEU A 41 -10.83 11.89 2.79
C LEU A 41 -11.98 10.91 2.52
N LEU A 42 -11.85 9.68 3.04
CA LEU A 42 -12.84 8.62 2.95
C LEU A 42 -14.12 8.96 3.72
N ASP A 43 -13.99 9.52 4.93
CA ASP A 43 -15.11 9.86 5.81
C ASP A 43 -15.91 11.08 5.33
N ARG A 44 -15.28 11.99 4.58
CA ARG A 44 -15.88 13.25 4.12
C ARG A 44 -15.58 13.49 2.64
N PRO A 45 -16.11 12.65 1.73
CA PRO A 45 -15.87 12.83 0.32
C PRO A 45 -16.57 14.13 -0.14
N GLY A 46 -15.87 14.96 -0.90
CA GLY A 46 -16.40 16.25 -1.38
C GLY A 46 -17.54 16.09 -2.40
N VAL A 47 -17.66 14.91 -3.00
CA VAL A 47 -18.70 14.52 -3.97
C VAL A 47 -19.08 13.06 -3.75
N HIS A 48 -20.26 12.64 -4.22
CA HIS A 48 -20.67 11.24 -4.12
C HIS A 48 -19.75 10.31 -4.91
N ALA A 49 -19.30 9.23 -4.28
CA ALA A 49 -18.45 8.23 -4.91
C ALA A 49 -19.20 7.48 -6.03
N ILE A 50 -18.58 7.43 -7.21
CA ILE A 50 -19.12 6.77 -8.40
C ILE A 50 -19.03 5.26 -8.21
N LEU A 51 -20.15 4.57 -8.38
CA LEU A 51 -20.17 3.10 -8.36
C LEU A 51 -19.48 2.57 -9.62
N MET A 52 -18.42 1.78 -9.44
CA MET A 52 -17.76 1.07 -10.53
C MET A 52 -18.56 -0.21 -10.84
N PRO A 53 -19.08 -0.37 -12.07
CA PRO A 53 -19.81 -1.57 -12.43
C PRO A 53 -18.88 -2.78 -12.52
N GLU A 54 -19.38 -3.93 -12.11
CA GLU A 54 -18.66 -5.20 -12.30
C GLU A 54 -18.50 -5.51 -13.79
N THR A 55 -17.28 -5.86 -14.19
CA THR A 55 -16.94 -6.22 -15.57
C THR A 55 -16.95 -7.74 -15.77
N ALA A 56 -16.84 -8.18 -17.02
CA ALA A 56 -16.71 -9.61 -17.32
C ALA A 56 -15.41 -10.22 -16.77
N VAL A 57 -14.33 -9.43 -16.63
CA VAL A 57 -13.05 -9.88 -16.11
C VAL A 57 -13.12 -10.13 -14.61
N ASP A 58 -13.87 -9.29 -13.87
CA ASP A 58 -14.05 -9.45 -12.42
C ASP A 58 -14.70 -10.80 -12.09
N ARG A 59 -15.58 -11.30 -12.97
CA ARG A 59 -16.23 -12.61 -12.83
C ARG A 59 -15.33 -13.82 -13.09
N TRP A 60 -14.13 -13.63 -13.64
CA TRP A 60 -13.20 -14.75 -13.85
C TRP A 60 -12.59 -15.24 -12.54
N VAL A 61 -12.59 -14.41 -11.50
CA VAL A 61 -12.02 -14.73 -10.20
C VAL A 61 -13.07 -14.50 -9.13
N SER A 62 -13.69 -15.59 -8.67
CA SER A 62 -14.62 -15.53 -7.54
C SER A 62 -13.94 -14.98 -6.28
N PHE A 63 -14.73 -14.39 -5.39
CA PHE A 63 -14.25 -13.92 -4.08
C PHE A 63 -13.58 -15.08 -3.30
N GLN A 64 -12.32 -14.90 -2.93
CA GLN A 64 -11.53 -15.84 -2.14
C GLN A 64 -11.10 -15.19 -0.82
N PRO A 65 -11.67 -15.60 0.33
CA PRO A 65 -11.37 -14.95 1.60
C PRO A 65 -9.88 -15.00 1.99
N ALA A 66 -9.15 -16.02 1.54
CA ALA A 66 -7.71 -16.17 1.78
C ALA A 66 -6.85 -15.08 1.13
N PHE A 67 -7.35 -14.36 0.12
CA PHE A 67 -6.59 -13.29 -0.54
C PHE A 67 -6.36 -12.08 0.36
N VAL A 68 -7.06 -11.97 1.49
CA VAL A 68 -6.73 -10.98 2.52
C VAL A 68 -5.29 -11.13 3.04
N TYR A 69 -4.75 -12.36 3.08
CA TYR A 69 -3.37 -12.59 3.51
C TYR A 69 -2.36 -12.13 2.46
N LEU A 70 -2.68 -12.33 1.18
CA LEU A 70 -1.88 -11.79 0.08
C LEU A 70 -1.91 -10.25 0.11
N TYR A 71 -3.08 -9.66 0.35
CA TYR A 71 -3.23 -8.22 0.55
C TYR A 71 -2.48 -7.72 1.80
N ALA A 72 -2.51 -8.46 2.91
CA ALA A 72 -1.78 -8.09 4.12
C ALA A 72 -0.25 -8.21 3.93
N SER A 73 0.20 -9.14 3.08
CA SER A 73 1.63 -9.25 2.73
C SER A 73 2.17 -7.98 2.07
N LEU A 74 1.28 -7.10 1.57
CA LEU A 74 1.68 -5.91 0.87
C LEU A 74 2.52 -4.96 1.76
N TRP A 75 2.19 -4.93 3.05
CA TRP A 75 2.90 -4.16 4.06
C TRP A 75 4.36 -4.56 4.23
N LEU A 76 4.68 -5.84 4.02
CA LEU A 76 6.04 -6.34 4.09
C LEU A 76 6.89 -5.78 2.94
N TYR A 77 6.40 -5.85 1.69
CA TYR A 77 7.20 -5.40 0.55
C TYR A 77 7.30 -3.87 0.48
N VAL A 78 6.26 -3.12 0.85
CA VAL A 78 6.32 -1.63 0.85
C VAL A 78 7.37 -1.15 1.83
N SER A 79 7.53 -1.87 2.96
CA SER A 79 8.54 -1.57 3.98
C SER A 79 9.95 -2.08 3.63
N LEU A 80 10.04 -3.11 2.77
CA LEU A 80 11.31 -3.72 2.40
C LEU A 80 12.20 -2.75 1.59
N VAL A 81 11.60 -1.98 0.68
CA VAL A 81 12.35 -1.02 -0.15
C VAL A 81 13.07 0.06 0.68
N PRO A 82 12.40 0.81 1.58
CA PRO A 82 13.10 1.75 2.45
C PRO A 82 14.07 1.03 3.41
N ALA A 83 13.77 -0.19 3.85
CA ALA A 83 14.68 -0.99 4.68
C ALA A 83 16.01 -1.29 3.96
N LEU A 84 15.98 -1.53 2.65
CA LEU A 84 17.13 -1.85 1.82
C LEU A 84 17.87 -0.61 1.26
N MET A 85 17.44 0.61 1.56
CA MET A 85 18.13 1.82 1.10
C MET A 85 19.56 1.89 1.65
N PRO A 86 20.58 2.18 0.81
CA PRO A 86 21.97 2.09 1.20
C PRO A 86 22.44 3.22 2.12
N ASP A 87 21.80 4.39 2.04
CA ASP A 87 22.20 5.60 2.74
C ASP A 87 20.99 6.54 2.97
N ARG A 88 21.18 7.58 3.80
CA ARG A 88 20.13 8.54 4.17
C ARG A 88 19.65 9.38 2.99
N ARG A 89 20.53 9.76 2.07
CA ARG A 89 20.17 10.60 0.91
C ARG A 89 19.25 9.82 -0.03
N SER A 90 19.58 8.56 -0.30
CA SER A 90 18.73 7.65 -1.07
C SER A 90 17.38 7.42 -0.40
N LEU A 91 17.36 7.23 0.93
CA LEU A 91 16.14 7.09 1.71
C LEU A 91 15.22 8.32 1.63
N VAL A 92 15.78 9.54 1.78
CA VAL A 92 14.99 10.78 1.69
C VAL A 92 14.45 11.00 0.27
N ARG A 93 15.27 10.76 -0.77
CA ARG A 93 14.82 10.86 -2.17
C ARG A 93 13.67 9.90 -2.47
N TYR A 94 13.80 8.65 -2.03
CA TYR A 94 12.73 7.66 -2.14
C TYR A 94 11.49 8.11 -1.37
N GLY A 95 11.65 8.55 -0.12
CA GLY A 95 10.55 9.02 0.73
C GLY A 95 9.76 10.19 0.12
N ILE A 96 10.46 11.17 -0.48
CA ILE A 96 9.82 12.26 -1.21
C ILE A 96 9.08 11.73 -2.43
N ALA A 97 9.72 10.87 -3.23
CA ALA A 97 9.14 10.40 -4.48
C ALA A 97 7.91 9.50 -4.26
N ILE A 98 7.97 8.56 -3.32
CA ILE A 98 6.80 7.75 -2.94
C ILE A 98 5.72 8.62 -2.27
N GLY A 99 6.11 9.64 -1.50
CA GLY A 99 5.19 10.62 -0.94
C GLY A 99 4.39 11.37 -2.02
N LEU A 100 5.06 11.76 -3.12
CA LEU A 100 4.39 12.38 -4.27
C LEU A 100 3.43 11.41 -4.97
N VAL A 101 3.77 10.12 -5.08
CA VAL A 101 2.86 9.08 -5.61
C VAL A 101 1.60 8.98 -4.72
N CYS A 102 1.78 8.95 -3.40
CA CYS A 102 0.67 8.92 -2.45
C CYS A 102 -0.21 10.17 -2.54
N VAL A 103 0.39 11.36 -2.57
CA VAL A 103 -0.34 12.64 -2.72
C VAL A 103 -1.10 12.69 -4.03
N ALA A 104 -0.50 12.24 -5.14
CA ALA A 104 -1.16 12.17 -6.43
C ALA A 104 -2.37 11.22 -6.40
N GLY A 105 -2.22 10.04 -5.79
CA GLY A 105 -3.35 9.10 -5.65
C GLY A 105 -4.47 9.63 -4.77
N LEU A 106 -4.14 10.32 -3.67
CA LEU A 106 -5.13 11.00 -2.83
C LEU A 106 -5.83 12.15 -3.58
N ALA A 107 -5.10 12.93 -4.39
CA ALA A 107 -5.67 14.00 -5.19
C ALA A 107 -6.63 13.46 -6.27
N VAL A 108 -6.28 12.35 -6.92
CA VAL A 108 -7.16 11.65 -7.86
C VAL A 108 -8.40 11.13 -7.13
N PHE A 109 -8.25 10.48 -5.97
CA PHE A 109 -9.38 10.01 -5.19
C PHE A 109 -10.29 11.16 -4.72
N TYR A 110 -9.72 12.31 -4.36
CA TYR A 110 -10.50 13.49 -3.98
C TYR A 110 -11.35 14.04 -5.13
N GLY A 111 -10.78 14.13 -6.34
CA GLY A 111 -11.47 14.67 -7.52
C GLY A 111 -12.39 13.66 -8.22
N PHE A 112 -12.09 12.37 -8.09
CA PHE A 112 -12.82 11.28 -8.74
C PHE A 112 -12.97 10.09 -7.78
N PRO A 113 -13.74 10.24 -6.69
CA PRO A 113 -13.95 9.14 -5.75
C PRO A 113 -14.80 8.07 -6.41
N THR A 114 -14.36 6.82 -6.28
CA THR A 114 -15.06 5.66 -6.82
C THR A 114 -15.23 4.60 -5.74
N ARG A 115 -16.24 3.74 -5.90
CA ARG A 115 -16.48 2.63 -5.00
C ARG A 115 -16.92 1.37 -5.73
N ILE A 116 -16.69 0.22 -5.11
CA ILE A 116 -17.29 -1.05 -5.55
C ILE A 116 -18.58 -1.34 -4.78
N GLU A 117 -19.45 -2.14 -5.40
CA GLU A 117 -20.52 -2.81 -4.66
C GLU A 117 -19.91 -3.93 -3.82
N ARG A 118 -20.29 -3.98 -2.54
CA ARG A 118 -19.89 -5.06 -1.64
C ARG A 118 -21.12 -5.89 -1.31
N ASP A 119 -21.08 -7.16 -1.67
CA ASP A 119 -22.07 -8.11 -1.22
C ASP A 119 -21.93 -8.29 0.32
N PRO A 120 -22.92 -7.80 1.11
CA PRO A 120 -22.85 -7.91 2.56
C PRO A 120 -22.85 -9.37 3.03
N GLY A 121 -23.49 -10.29 2.30
CA GLY A 121 -23.55 -11.71 2.63
C GLY A 121 -22.21 -12.43 2.47
N LEU A 122 -21.39 -12.03 1.50
CA LEU A 122 -20.05 -12.58 1.32
C LEU A 122 -19.06 -12.08 2.37
N TRP A 123 -19.16 -10.79 2.75
CA TRP A 123 -18.20 -10.16 3.66
C TRP A 123 -18.55 -10.31 5.14
N ALA A 124 -19.83 -10.21 5.51
CA ALA A 124 -20.27 -10.29 6.91
C ALA A 124 -20.00 -11.67 7.55
N ASN A 125 -19.92 -12.71 6.71
CA ASN A 125 -19.64 -14.08 7.16
C ASN A 125 -18.15 -14.40 7.30
N GLN A 126 -17.26 -13.43 7.12
CA GLN A 126 -15.81 -13.63 7.12
C GLN A 126 -15.12 -12.79 8.21
N PRO A 127 -14.82 -13.35 9.39
CA PRO A 127 -14.25 -12.62 10.53
C PRO A 127 -12.98 -11.83 10.22
N GLN A 128 -12.15 -12.36 9.32
CA GLN A 128 -10.89 -11.74 8.88
C GLN A 128 -11.07 -10.44 8.09
N PHE A 129 -12.29 -10.15 7.62
CA PHE A 129 -12.64 -8.88 6.96
C PHE A 129 -13.36 -7.90 7.89
N ALA A 130 -13.76 -8.31 9.10
CA ALA A 130 -14.58 -7.48 9.98
C ALA A 130 -13.95 -6.10 10.27
N TRP A 131 -12.64 -6.08 10.54
CA TRP A 131 -11.91 -4.83 10.74
C TRP A 131 -11.84 -3.99 9.46
N LEU A 132 -11.52 -4.62 8.32
CA LEU A 132 -11.39 -3.91 7.03
C LEU A 132 -12.72 -3.29 6.59
N SER A 133 -13.83 -4.03 6.74
CA SER A 133 -15.18 -3.53 6.47
C SER A 133 -15.57 -2.36 7.37
N ALA A 134 -15.10 -2.34 8.61
CA ALA A 134 -15.37 -1.26 9.56
C ALA A 134 -14.60 0.03 9.23
N VAL A 135 -13.37 -0.08 8.74
CA VAL A 135 -12.51 1.08 8.45
C VAL A 135 -12.61 1.59 7.01
N ASP A 136 -12.96 0.73 6.05
CA ASP A 136 -13.10 1.10 4.64
C ASP A 136 -14.58 1.25 4.26
N GLY A 137 -15.31 2.14 4.94
CA GLY A 137 -16.78 2.18 4.89
C GLY A 137 -17.40 2.36 3.50
N SER A 138 -16.74 3.08 2.58
CA SER A 138 -17.28 3.34 1.24
C SER A 138 -16.83 2.35 0.17
N GLY A 139 -15.83 1.51 0.45
CA GLY A 139 -15.28 0.56 -0.53
C GLY A 139 -14.55 1.23 -1.68
N ASN A 140 -13.58 2.10 -1.35
CA ASN A 140 -12.80 2.83 -2.34
C ASN A 140 -12.19 1.88 -3.41
N ALA A 141 -12.40 2.20 -4.68
CA ALA A 141 -11.97 1.35 -5.80
C ALA A 141 -10.75 1.89 -6.55
N PHE A 142 -10.65 3.21 -6.74
CA PHE A 142 -9.64 3.83 -7.60
C PHE A 142 -9.15 5.18 -7.03
N PRO A 143 -7.84 5.47 -7.13
CA PRO A 143 -6.79 4.64 -7.72
C PRO A 143 -6.20 3.60 -6.75
N SER A 144 -5.63 2.53 -7.28
CA SER A 144 -4.96 1.51 -6.48
C SER A 144 -3.59 1.99 -6.01
N LEU A 145 -3.55 2.60 -4.83
CA LEU A 145 -2.31 3.07 -4.20
C LEU A 145 -1.35 1.94 -3.82
N HIS A 146 -1.87 0.75 -3.51
CA HIS A 146 -1.04 -0.42 -3.24
C HIS A 146 -0.26 -0.85 -4.48
N VAL A 147 -0.93 -0.93 -5.64
CA VAL A 147 -0.28 -1.27 -6.91
C VAL A 147 0.67 -0.16 -7.35
N ALA A 148 0.23 1.10 -7.29
CA ALA A 148 1.08 2.23 -7.65
C ALA A 148 2.36 2.27 -6.81
N SER A 149 2.24 2.09 -5.49
CA SER A 149 3.38 2.07 -4.59
C SER A 149 4.27 0.84 -4.83
N ALA A 150 3.70 -0.34 -5.06
CA ALA A 150 4.46 -1.56 -5.32
C ALA A 150 5.30 -1.45 -6.59
N VAL A 151 4.68 -1.03 -7.70
CA VAL A 151 5.35 -0.90 -9.00
C VAL A 151 6.39 0.21 -8.96
N PHE A 152 6.06 1.36 -8.36
CA PHE A 152 7.03 2.44 -8.18
C PHE A 152 8.26 1.98 -7.39
N SER A 153 8.03 1.28 -6.28
CA SER A 153 9.10 0.78 -5.41
C SER A 153 9.95 -0.30 -6.09
N ALA A 154 9.33 -1.16 -6.89
CA ALA A 154 10.02 -2.19 -7.67
C ALA A 154 10.92 -1.57 -8.75
N TYR A 155 10.44 -0.53 -9.44
CA TYR A 155 11.24 0.19 -10.44
C TYR A 155 12.38 1.02 -9.83
N TRP A 156 12.23 1.45 -8.58
CA TRP A 156 13.24 2.26 -7.90
C TRP A 156 14.50 1.46 -7.51
N LEU A 157 14.35 0.16 -7.23
CA LEU A 157 15.44 -0.73 -6.79
C LEU A 157 16.37 -1.15 -7.93
#